data_AF-A0A380DJM0-F1
#
_entry.id   AF-A0A380DJM0-F1
#
_cell.length_a   1.000
_cell.length_b   1.000
_cell.length_c   1.000
_cell.angle_alpha   90.00
_cell.angle_beta   90.00
_cell.angle_gamma   90.00
#
_symmetry.space_group_name_H-M   'P 1'
#
loop_
_entity.id
_entity.type
_entity.pdbx_description
1 polymer ?
#
loop_
_entity_poly.entity_id
_entity_poly.type
_entity_poly.pdbx_seq_one_letter_code
_entity_poly.pdbx_strand_id
1 'polypeptide(L)' 'MWESKFAKESLTFDDVLLIPAQSDILPKDVDLSVQLSDKVKLNIPVISAGMDT' A
#
# COMPACT_ATOMS: atom_id res chain seq x y z
N MET A 1 0.52 -28.97 -13.80
CA MET A 1 1.67 -28.04 -13.66
C MET A 1 2.20 -27.57 -15.02
N TRP A 2 2.28 -28.43 -16.04
CA TRP A 2 2.64 -28.02 -17.42
C TRP A 2 1.61 -27.09 -18.08
N GLU A 3 0.33 -27.45 -18.00
CA GLU A 3 -0.76 -26.69 -18.66
C GLU A 3 -0.94 -25.27 -18.10
N SER A 4 -0.56 -25.04 -16.84
CA SER A 4 -0.76 -23.77 -16.13
C SER A 4 0.51 -22.91 -16.05
N LYS A 5 1.55 -23.24 -16.84
CA LYS A 5 2.89 -22.63 -16.73
C LYS A 5 2.90 -21.11 -16.92
N PHE A 6 1.99 -20.59 -17.74
CA PHE A 6 1.92 -19.17 -18.11
C PHE A 6 0.55 -18.54 -17.83
N ALA A 7 -0.25 -19.18 -16.96
CA ALA A 7 -1.61 -18.72 -16.69
C ALA A 7 -1.69 -17.47 -15.79
N LYS A 8 -0.58 -17.04 -15.18
CA LYS A 8 -0.56 -15.89 -14.27
C LYS A 8 -0.19 -14.61 -15.01
N GLU A 9 -0.92 -13.55 -14.72
CA GLU A 9 -0.60 -12.17 -15.08
C GLU A 9 -0.24 -11.40 -13.80
N SER A 10 0.55 -10.34 -13.95
CA SER A 10 1.02 -9.48 -12.86
C SER A 10 0.98 -8.03 -13.32
N LEU A 11 0.74 -7.12 -12.38
CA LEU A 11 0.78 -5.67 -12.60
C LEU A 11 1.84 -5.06 -11.70
N THR A 12 2.52 -4.02 -12.19
CA THR A 12 3.40 -3.13 -11.42
C THR A 12 2.71 -1.80 -11.15
N PHE A 13 3.37 -0.89 -10.42
CA PHE A 13 2.83 0.42 -10.08
C PHE A 13 2.45 1.25 -11.33
N ASP A 14 3.26 1.19 -12.37
CA ASP A 14 3.05 1.97 -13.60
C ASP A 14 1.93 1.43 -14.50
N ASP A 15 1.40 0.24 -14.22
CA ASP A 15 0.30 -0.36 -15.01
C ASP A 15 -1.09 0.13 -14.55
N VAL A 16 -1.18 0.81 -13.40
CA VAL A 16 -2.47 1.09 -12.75
C VAL A 16 -2.62 2.52 -12.25
N LEU A 17 -3.87 2.97 -12.15
CA LEU A 17 -4.25 4.22 -11.50
C LEU A 17 -5.36 3.95 -10.49
N LEU A 18 -5.38 4.73 -9.41
CA LEU A 18 -6.53 4.78 -8.50
C LEU A 18 -7.67 5.58 -9.16
N ILE A 19 -8.87 5.02 -9.16
CA ILE A 19 -10.05 5.69 -9.69
C ILE A 19 -10.58 6.69 -8.64
N PRO A 20 -10.79 7.97 -8.99
CA PRO A 20 -11.42 8.93 -8.09
C PRO A 20 -12.84 8.51 -7.69
N ALA A 21 -13.22 8.80 -6.45
CA ALA A 21 -14.56 8.56 -5.92
C ALA A 21 -15.07 9.80 -5.16
N GLN A 22 -16.37 9.85 -4.88
CA GLN A 22 -16.92 10.86 -3.97
C GLN A 22 -16.22 10.75 -2.61
N SER A 23 -15.81 11.89 -2.06
CA SER A 23 -15.24 12.00 -0.71
C SER A 23 -15.90 13.15 0.03
N ASP A 24 -16.31 12.89 1.27
CA ASP A 24 -16.79 13.92 2.20
C ASP A 24 -15.69 14.39 3.17
N ILE A 25 -14.44 13.90 3.00
CA ILE A 25 -13.28 14.17 3.85
C ILE A 25 -12.27 15.03 3.10
N LEU A 26 -11.76 16.08 3.75
CA LEU A 26 -10.67 16.90 3.23
C LEU A 26 -9.31 16.22 3.47
N PRO A 27 -8.32 16.39 2.57
CA PRO A 27 -7.02 15.74 2.71
C PRO A 27 -6.27 15.99 4.02
N LYS A 28 -6.45 17.16 4.65
CA LYS A 28 -5.82 17.50 5.93
C LYS A 28 -6.46 16.80 7.14
N ASP A 29 -7.67 16.27 6.97
CA ASP A 29 -8.49 15.69 8.03
C ASP A 29 -8.47 14.14 7.98
N VAL A 30 -7.65 13.55 7.09
CA VAL A 30 -7.47 12.09 7.00
C VAL A 30 -6.58 11.56 8.14
N ASP A 31 -6.88 10.37 8.64
CA ASP A 31 -6.02 9.67 9.60
C ASP A 31 -5.00 8.79 8.86
N LEU A 32 -3.72 9.07 9.06
CA LEU A 32 -2.60 8.29 8.49
C LEU A 32 -2.06 7.23 9.47
N SER A 33 -2.61 7.13 10.68
CA SER A 33 -2.12 6.21 11.69
C SER A 33 -2.40 4.75 11.32
N VAL A 34 -1.46 3.86 11.64
CA VAL A 34 -1.57 2.43 11.37
C VAL A 34 -1.06 1.62 12.56
N GLN A 35 -1.79 0.57 12.92
CA GLN A 35 -1.37 -0.40 13.94
C GLN A 35 -0.70 -1.59 13.24
N LEU A 36 0.61 -1.77 13.43
CA LEU A 36 1.35 -2.89 12.82
C LEU A 36 1.28 -4.18 13.65
N SER A 37 1.19 -4.04 14.98
CA SER A 37 0.99 -5.14 15.95
C SER A 37 0.45 -4.56 17.24
N ASP A 38 0.02 -5.38 18.20
CA ASP A 38 -0.49 -4.92 19.52
C ASP A 38 0.42 -3.90 20.23
N LYS A 39 1.73 -3.95 19.96
CA LYS A 39 2.74 -3.10 20.62
C LYS A 39 3.32 -2.01 19.72
N VAL A 40 2.98 -1.98 18.43
CA VAL A 40 3.58 -1.05 17.46
C VAL A 40 2.50 -0.29 16.72
N LYS A 41 2.35 0.99 17.09
CA LYS A 41 1.50 1.97 16.40
C LYS A 41 2.37 3.02 15.73
N LEU A 42 2.12 3.30 14.45
CA LEU A 42 2.74 4.40 13.71
C LEU A 42 1.70 5.50 13.47
N ASN A 43 2.13 6.76 13.55
CA ASN A 43 1.28 7.90 13.19
C ASN A 43 1.24 8.16 11.68
N ILE A 44 2.22 7.63 10.93
CA ILE A 44 2.31 7.65 9.47
C ILE A 44 2.78 6.28 8.97
N PRO A 45 2.30 5.77 7.82
CA PRO A 45 2.59 4.41 7.36
C PRO A 45 3.90 4.36 6.55
N VAL A 46 4.99 4.83 7.15
CA VAL A 46 6.32 4.90 6.51
C VAL A 46 7.37 4.27 7.42
N ILE A 47 8.20 3.40 6.87
CA ILE A 47 9.30 2.72 7.57
C ILE A 47 10.58 2.95 6.78
N SER A 48 11.63 3.45 7.43
CA SER A 48 12.96 3.55 6.81
C SER A 48 13.56 2.16 6.62
N ALA A 49 14.21 1.95 5.48
CA ALA A 49 14.93 0.71 5.24
C ALA A 49 16.10 0.56 6.24
N GLY A 50 16.31 -0.66 6.76
CA GLY A 50 17.45 -0.99 7.61
C GLY A 50 18.70 -1.26 6.78
N MET A 51 19.18 -0.22 6.09
CA MET A 51 20.35 -0.28 5.21
C MET A 51 21.62 0.15 5.96
N ASP A 52 22.78 -0.31 5.50
CA ASP A 52 24.10 0.00 6.06
C ASP A 52 24.73 1.29 5.51
N THR A 53 24.03 1.97 4.59
CA THR A 53 24.46 3.18 3.89
C THR A 53 24.06 4.47 4.57
#